data_AF-A0A438CXN6-F1
#
_entry.id   AF-A0A438CXN6-F1
#
_cell.length_a   1.000
_cell.length_b   1.000
_cell.length_c   1.000
_cell.angle_alpha   90.00
_cell.angle_beta   90.00
_cell.angle_gamma   90.00
#
_symmetry.space_group_name_H-M   'P 1'
#
loop_
_entity.id
_entity.type
_entity.pdbx_description
1 polymer ?
#
loop_
_entity_poly.entity_id
_entity_poly.type
_entity_poly.pdbx_seq_one_letter_code
_entity_poly.pdbx_strand_id
1 'polypeptide(L)'
;MWLMVEGFAYRIKEWRQTYNLRGSPSFVLAKKLQDLKINLKKWNKEVLGNVSTRKDVALEHISYWDNAERLRPLSDEEPLGGKNQGPFG
;
A
#
# COMPACT_ATOMS: atom_id res chain seq x y z
N MET A 1 5.27 -6.49 7.35
CA MET A 1 6.23 -6.60 8.47
C MET A 1 6.16 -5.29 9.26
N TRP A 2 5.49 -5.30 10.41
CA TRP A 2 5.21 -4.10 11.23
C TRP A 2 6.45 -3.54 11.95
N LEU A 3 7.45 -4.40 12.18
CA LEU A 3 8.75 -4.03 12.76
C LEU A 3 9.52 -2.99 11.94
N MET A 4 9.24 -2.91 10.64
CA MET A 4 9.93 -2.00 9.71
C MET A 4 9.15 -0.70 9.47
N VAL A 5 7.98 -0.54 10.10
CA VAL A 5 7.16 0.66 9.96
C VAL A 5 7.70 1.74 10.87
N GLU A 6 7.91 2.93 10.33
CA GLU A 6 8.34 4.10 11.10
C GLU A 6 7.38 4.36 12.27
N GLY A 7 7.92 4.73 13.43
CA GLY A 7 7.12 4.93 14.64
C GLY A 7 6.70 3.64 15.35
N PHE A 8 7.18 2.46 14.93
CA PHE A 8 6.94 1.18 15.62
C PHE A 8 7.20 1.27 17.13
N ALA A 9 8.38 1.75 17.53
CA ALA A 9 8.75 1.85 18.94
C ALA A 9 7.87 2.85 19.71
N TYR A 10 7.47 3.95 19.05
CA TYR A 10 6.55 4.93 19.64
C TYR A 10 5.18 4.30 19.93
N ARG A 11 4.62 3.58 18.95
CA ARG A 11 3.32 2.92 19.07
C ARG A 11 3.31 1.86 20.19
N ILE A 12 4.38 1.07 20.31
CA ILE A 12 4.53 0.10 21.39
C ILE A 12 4.55 0.78 22.77
N LYS A 13 5.26 1.91 22.89
CA LYS A 13 5.29 2.68 24.14
C LYS A 13 3.90 3.20 24.50
N GLU A 14 3.18 3.76 23.54
CA GLU A 14 1.81 4.27 23.73
C GLU A 14 0.88 3.18 24.26
N TRP A 15 0.84 2.01 23.62
CA TRP A 15 0.02 0.88 24.08
C TRP A 15 0.42 0.36 25.45
N ARG A 16 1.70 0.33 25.76
CA ARG A 16 2.16 -0.15 27.06
C ARG A 16 1.69 0.77 28.20
N GLN A 17 1.58 2.07 27.93
CA GLN A 17 1.11 3.06 28.90
C GLN A 17 -0.39 2.98 29.17
N THR A 18 -1.20 2.46 28.23
CA THR A 18 -2.65 2.31 28.43
C THR A 18 -3.03 1.08 29.26
N TYR A 19 -2.10 0.16 29.52
CA TYR A 19 -2.36 -1.07 30.29
C TYR A 19 -2.32 -0.82 31.80
N ASN A 20 -3.46 -0.43 32.39
CA ASN A 20 -3.61 -0.29 33.84
C ASN A 20 -4.18 -1.59 34.47
N LEU A 21 -3.31 -2.59 34.65
CA LEU A 21 -3.68 -3.92 35.15
C LEU A 21 -3.14 -4.14 36.56
N ARG A 22 -3.97 -4.69 37.45
CA ARG A 22 -3.62 -5.09 38.83
C ARG A 22 -3.75 -6.60 38.98
N GLY A 23 -2.96 -7.19 39.87
CA GLY A 23 -2.97 -8.63 40.14
C GLY A 23 -1.58 -9.18 40.41
N SER A 24 -1.44 -10.51 40.39
CA SER A 24 -0.12 -11.14 40.53
C SER A 24 0.80 -10.76 39.36
N PRO A 25 2.13 -10.69 39.56
CA PRO A 25 3.06 -10.35 38.50
C PRO A 25 2.90 -11.22 37.24
N SER A 26 2.66 -12.53 37.43
CA SER A 26 2.43 -13.48 36.34
C SER A 26 1.17 -13.16 35.54
N PHE A 27 0.06 -12.84 36.23
CA PHE A 27 -1.19 -12.45 35.57
C PHE A 27 -1.04 -11.14 34.80
N VAL A 28 -0.44 -10.13 35.43
CA VAL A 28 -0.21 -8.81 34.81
C VAL A 28 0.64 -8.95 33.55
N LEU A 29 1.71 -9.76 33.60
CA LEU A 29 2.56 -10.03 32.44
C LEU A 29 1.78 -10.74 31.32
N ALA A 30 1.08 -11.84 31.64
CA ALA A 30 0.32 -12.60 30.66
C ALA A 30 -0.73 -11.72 29.96
N LYS A 31 -1.44 -10.89 30.72
CA LYS A 31 -2.48 -10.03 30.18
C LYS A 31 -1.90 -8.90 29.32
N LYS A 32 -0.80 -8.26 29.74
CA LYS A 32 -0.07 -7.27 28.91
C LYS A 32 0.39 -7.86 27.58
N LEU A 33 0.89 -9.10 27.56
CA LEU A 33 1.30 -9.78 26.33
C LEU A 33 0.11 -10.10 25.42
N GLN A 34 -1.03 -10.52 25.99
CA GLN A 34 -2.25 -10.74 25.22
C GLN A 34 -2.76 -9.45 24.56
N ASP A 35 -2.84 -8.36 25.32
CA ASP A 35 -3.33 -7.09 24.81
C ASP A 35 -2.38 -6.52 23.73
N LEU A 36 -1.07 -6.67 23.92
CA LEU A 36 -0.07 -6.29 22.93
C LEU A 36 -0.21 -7.10 21.63
N LYS A 37 -0.44 -8.42 21.76
CA LYS A 37 -0.67 -9.31 20.61
C LYS A 37 -1.90 -8.90 19.81
N ILE A 38 -3.00 -8.54 20.48
CA ILE A 38 -4.24 -8.08 19.82
C ILE A 38 -3.99 -6.77 19.08
N ASN A 39 -3.36 -5.81 19.76
CA ASN A 39 -3.01 -4.51 19.20
C ASN A 39 -2.14 -4.64 17.95
N LEU A 40 -1.12 -5.50 17.98
CA LEU A 40 -0.26 -5.80 16.84
C LEU A 40 -1.03 -6.43 15.67
N LYS A 41 -1.94 -7.38 15.93
CA LYS A 41 -2.78 -7.98 14.89
C LYS A 41 -3.65 -6.94 14.19
N LYS A 42 -4.30 -6.07 14.97
CA LYS A 42 -5.14 -4.99 14.45
C LYS A 42 -4.32 -4.03 13.59
N TRP A 43 -3.17 -3.60 14.09
CA TRP A 43 -2.28 -2.73 13.33
C TRP A 43 -1.80 -3.33 12.02
N ASN A 44 -1.44 -4.61 12.06
CA ASN A 44 -0.94 -5.30 10.88
C ASN A 44 -2.00 -5.31 9.76
N LYS A 45 -3.29 -5.46 10.12
CA LYS A 45 -4.40 -5.34 9.17
C LYS A 45 -4.57 -3.91 8.66
N GLU A 46 -4.52 -2.92 9.54
CA GLU A 46 -4.66 -1.50 9.16
C GLU A 46 -3.54 -1.02 8.22
N VAL A 47 -2.30 -1.43 8.45
CA VAL A 47 -1.16 -1.00 7.65
C VAL A 47 -0.94 -1.90 6.43
N LEU A 48 -0.77 -3.22 6.62
CA LEU A 48 -0.50 -4.10 5.49
C LEU A 48 -1.74 -4.36 4.64
N GLY A 49 -2.92 -4.40 5.24
CA GLY A 49 -4.17 -4.52 4.47
C GLY A 49 -4.36 -3.31 3.56
N ASN A 50 -4.11 -2.10 4.07
CA ASN A 50 -4.17 -0.88 3.25
C ASN A 50 -3.12 -0.90 2.12
N VAL A 51 -1.90 -1.39 2.37
CA VAL A 51 -0.89 -1.53 1.31
C VAL A 51 -1.34 -2.51 0.22
N SER A 52 -1.91 -3.67 0.58
CA SER A 52 -2.44 -4.62 -0.40
C SER A 52 -3.58 -4.01 -1.20
N THR A 53 -4.59 -3.44 -0.54
CA THR A 53 -5.74 -2.83 -1.21
C THR A 53 -5.31 -1.68 -2.13
N ARG A 54 -4.38 -0.83 -1.70
CA ARG A 54 -3.85 0.27 -2.55
C ARG A 54 -3.11 -0.26 -3.77
N LYS A 55 -2.36 -1.36 -3.63
CA LYS A 55 -1.70 -2.02 -4.77
C LYS A 55 -2.73 -2.56 -5.75
N ASP A 56 -3.78 -3.21 -5.26
CA ASP A 56 -4.82 -3.80 -6.11
C ASP A 56 -5.57 -2.71 -6.90
N VAL A 57 -5.94 -1.61 -6.24
CA VAL A 57 -6.56 -0.43 -6.89
C VAL A 57 -5.62 0.19 -7.94
N ALA A 58 -4.32 0.31 -7.64
CA ALA A 58 -3.36 0.82 -8.59
C ALA A 58 -3.22 -0.09 -9.83
N LEU A 59 -3.26 -1.41 -9.65
CA LEU A 59 -3.24 -2.38 -10.75
C LEU A 59 -4.52 -2.32 -11.59
N GLU A 60 -5.68 -2.14 -10.97
CA GLU A 60 -6.95 -1.94 -11.67
C GLU A 60 -6.91 -0.67 -12.54
N HIS A 61 -6.39 0.43 -12.00
CA HIS A 61 -6.20 1.66 -12.76
C HIS A 61 -5.25 1.47 -13.96
N ILE A 62 -4.12 0.77 -13.78
CA ILE A 62 -3.20 0.47 -14.88
C ILE A 62 -3.91 -0.35 -15.97
N SER A 63 -4.60 -1.42 -15.57
CA SER A 63 -5.37 -2.27 -16.49
C SER A 63 -6.44 -1.48 -17.25
N TYR A 64 -7.11 -0.54 -16.60
CA TYR A 64 -8.08 0.33 -17.26
C TYR A 64 -7.45 1.16 -18.37
N TRP A 65 -6.30 1.80 -18.11
CA TRP A 65 -5.59 2.61 -19.10
C TRP A 65 -5.02 1.77 -20.24
N ASP A 66 -4.44 0.60 -19.95
CA ASP A 66 -3.94 -0.34 -20.97
C ASP A 66 -5.07 -0.77 -21.93
N ASN A 67 -6.28 -1.01 -21.39
CA ASN A 67 -7.44 -1.35 -22.20
C ASN A 67 -7.94 -0.15 -23.01
N ALA A 68 -7.98 1.05 -22.42
CA ALA A 68 -8.37 2.28 -23.12
C ALA A 68 -7.41 2.61 -24.27
N GLU A 69 -6.10 2.38 -24.09
CA GLU A 69 -5.08 2.54 -25.13
C GLU A 69 -5.25 1.50 -26.25
N ARG A 70 -5.48 0.22 -25.91
CA ARG A 70 -5.75 -0.84 -26.90
C ARG A 70 -7.00 -0.60 -27.73
N LEU A 71 -8.02 0.02 -27.13
CA LEU A 71 -9.28 0.35 -27.79
C LEU A 71 -9.23 1.69 -28.53
N ARG A 72 -8.15 2.46 -28.37
CA ARG A 72 -7.93 3.68 -29.14
C ARG A 72 -7.77 3.26 -30.61
N PRO A 73 -8.61 3.77 -31.53
CA PRO A 73 -8.35 3.59 -32.94
C PRO A 73 -6.94 4.13 -33.22
N LEU A 74 -6.14 3.38 -33.98
CA LEU A 74 -4.95 3.91 -34.64
C LEU A 74 -5.47 5.02 -35.57
N SER A 75 -5.59 6.24 -35.05
CA SER A 75 -5.79 7.41 -35.89
C SER A 75 -4.46 7.59 -36.61
N ASP A 76 -4.50 7.48 -37.94
CA ASP A 76 -3.38 7.57 -38.89
C ASP A 76 -2.62 8.91 -38.82
N GLU A 77 -2.00 9.22 -37.69
CA GLU A 77 -1.22 10.44 -37.51
C GLU A 77 0.06 10.11 -36.72
N GLU A 78 0.73 9.02 -37.09
CA GLU A 78 2.19 9.04 -37.11
C GLU A 78 2.57 9.64 -38.47
N PRO A 79 3.10 10.89 -38.55
CA PRO A 79 3.58 11.41 -39.81
C PRO A 79 4.81 10.59 -40.20
N LEU A 80 4.56 9.54 -40.98
CA LEU A 80 5.58 8.86 -41.77
C LEU A 80 6.31 9.96 -42.54
N GLY A 81 7.60 10.10 -42.22
CA GLY A 81 8.51 11.08 -42.79
C GLY A 81 8.21 11.29 -44.28
N GLY A 82 7.69 12.47 -44.58
CA GLY A 82 7.34 12.88 -45.92
C GLY A 82 8.56 12.69 -46.83
N LYS A 83 8.38 11.83 -47.82
CA LYS A 83 9.31 11.67 -48.93
C LYS A 83 9.50 13.04 -49.57
N ASN A 84 10.70 13.61 -49.43
CA ASN A 84 11.13 14.73 -50.25
C ASN A 84 11.26 14.25 -51.71
N GLN A 85 10.19 14.44 -52.48
CA GLN A 85 10.30 14.66 -53.92
C GLN A 85 9.75 16.06 -54.17
N GLY A 86 10.66 17.04 -54.17
CA GLY A 86 10.38 18.38 -54.67
C GLY A 86 10.37 18.35 -56.21
N PRO A 87 9.46 19.07 -56.88
CA PRO A 87 9.42 19.14 -58.33
C PRO A 87 10.14 20.39 -58.82
N PHE A 88 11.44 20.31 -59.09
CA PHE A 88 12.18 21.25 -59.95
C PHE A 88 13.32 20.43 -60.57
N GLY A 89 13.45 20.32 -61.90
CA GLY A 89 13.67 21.42 -62.83
C GLY A 89 15.15 21.41 -63.17
#